data_AF-A0A963BFP5-F1
#
_entry.id   AF-A0A963BFP5-F1
#
_cell.length_a   1.000
_cell.length_b   1.000
_cell.length_c   1.000
_cell.angle_alpha   90.00
_cell.angle_beta   90.00
_cell.angle_gamma   90.00
#
_symmetry.space_group_name_H-M   'P 1'
#
loop_
_entity.id
_entity.type
_entity.pdbx_description
1 polymer ?
#
loop_
_entity_poly.entity_id
_entity_poly.type
_entity_poly.pdbx_seq_one_letter_code
_entity_poly.pdbx_strand_id
1 'polypeptide(L)'
;MLNMSFDTFTLSAFGVVALAFIFIIWLQNRAQKESRQRISELENQIDRLHGPTALPSHASRELCCAVRRLYPDAMHGVDFQVADDGDGPYIATWLLEHPRPEPEALSRAIAEHREVLEASGYKDERRRAYPSVGAQLDALYHARKGHPGRLEAIDEQIRRVKERFPKPVECEKDCSA
;
A
#
# COMPACT_ATOMS: atom_id res chain seq x y z
N MET A 1 -14.60 3.72 61.07
CA MET A 1 -15.59 3.16 60.13
C MET A 1 -16.52 4.30 59.71
N LEU A 2 -16.30 4.89 58.54
CA LEU A 2 -17.21 5.91 57.99
C LEU A 2 -18.29 5.17 57.21
N ASN A 3 -19.51 5.13 57.76
CA ASN A 3 -20.70 4.72 57.01
C ASN A 3 -21.01 5.82 55.99
N MET A 4 -20.75 5.57 54.71
CA MET A 4 -21.35 6.35 53.63
C MET A 4 -22.79 5.89 53.48
N SER A 5 -23.73 6.68 54.00
CA SER A 5 -25.15 6.56 53.64
C SER A 5 -25.32 7.06 52.21
N PHE A 6 -25.41 6.13 51.26
CA PHE A 6 -25.82 6.47 49.90
C PHE A 6 -27.32 6.72 49.90
N ASP A 7 -27.71 7.97 49.68
CA ASP A 7 -29.12 8.34 49.52
C ASP A 7 -29.66 7.69 48.23
N THR A 8 -30.89 7.18 48.30
CA THR A 8 -31.60 6.57 47.15
C THR A 8 -31.69 7.49 45.94
N PHE A 9 -31.66 8.82 46.17
CA PHE A 9 -31.62 9.85 45.14
C PHE A 9 -30.29 9.87 44.36
N THR A 10 -29.15 9.70 45.04
CA THR A 10 -27.86 9.59 44.34
C THR A 10 -27.77 8.30 43.54
N LEU A 11 -28.28 7.18 44.05
CA LEU A 11 -28.29 5.90 43.35
C LEU A 11 -29.15 5.96 42.07
N SER A 12 -30.30 6.65 42.12
CA SER A 12 -31.19 6.80 40.96
C SER A 12 -30.58 7.70 39.87
N ALA A 13 -29.91 8.79 40.25
CA ALA A 13 -29.24 9.68 39.30
C ALA A 13 -28.12 8.96 38.53
N PHE A 14 -27.29 8.16 39.20
CA PHE A 14 -26.27 7.35 38.54
C PHE A 14 -26.88 6.29 37.61
N GLY A 15 -28.01 5.70 37.99
CA GLY A 15 -28.74 4.76 37.15
C GLY A 15 -29.20 5.37 35.83
N VAL A 16 -29.78 6.57 35.87
CA VAL A 16 -30.23 7.28 34.65
C VAL A 16 -29.06 7.65 33.75
N VAL A 17 -27.95 8.13 34.32
CA VAL A 17 -26.75 8.47 33.54
C VAL A 17 -26.13 7.22 32.91
N ALA A 18 -26.02 6.11 33.65
CA ALA A 18 -25.51 4.86 33.12
C ALA A 18 -26.37 4.33 31.95
N LEU A 19 -27.69 4.39 32.07
CA LEU A 19 -28.60 4.00 30.99
C LEU A 19 -28.46 4.90 29.76
N ALA A 20 -28.29 6.21 29.94
CA ALA A 20 -28.02 7.14 28.85
C ALA A 20 -26.69 6.83 28.14
N PHE A 21 -25.62 6.53 28.89
CA PHE A 21 -24.33 6.12 28.31
C PHE A 21 -24.43 4.81 27.54
N ILE A 22 -25.12 3.80 28.08
CA ILE A 22 -25.36 2.53 27.38
C ILE A 22 -26.13 2.77 26.08
N PHE A 23 -27.14 3.65 26.10
CA PHE A 23 -27.92 4.00 24.92
C PHE A 23 -27.07 4.74 23.86
N ILE A 24 -26.20 5.66 24.27
CA ILE A 24 -25.27 6.35 23.36
C ILE A 24 -24.27 5.36 22.73
N ILE A 25 -23.68 4.47 23.52
CA ILE A 25 -22.76 3.43 23.01
C ILE A 25 -23.50 2.50 22.03
N TRP A 26 -24.75 2.12 22.33
CA TRP A 26 -25.56 1.31 21.43
C TRP A 26 -25.87 2.03 20.10
N LEU A 27 -26.19 3.32 20.14
CA LEU A 27 -26.42 4.14 18.93
C LEU A 27 -25.15 4.24 18.07
N GLN A 28 -23.99 4.46 18.69
CA GLN A 28 -22.71 4.50 17.99
C GLN A 28 -22.36 3.14 17.36
N ASN A 29 -22.57 2.03 18.09
CA ASN A 29 -22.33 0.68 17.58
C ASN A 29 -23.27 0.31 16.42
N ARG A 30 -24.52 0.77 16.45
CA ARG A 30 -25.48 0.54 15.37
C ARG A 30 -25.04 1.21 14.06
N ALA A 31 -24.64 2.48 14.12
CA ALA A 31 -24.13 3.22 12.96
C ALA A 31 -22.81 2.62 12.40
N GLN A 32 -21.94 2.14 13.30
CA GLN A 32 -20.70 1.45 12.92
C GLN A 32 -20.97 0.13 12.19
N LYS A 33 -22.01 -0.62 12.56
CA LYS A 33 -22.35 -1.90 11.92
C LYS A 33 -22.74 -1.71 10.44
N GLU A 34 -23.55 -0.71 10.14
CA GLU A 34 -23.94 -0.39 8.76
C GLU A 34 -22.74 0.08 7.92
N SER A 35 -21.83 0.86 8.52
CA SER A 35 -20.60 1.30 7.85
C SER A 35 -19.68 0.11 7.52
N ARG A 36 -19.52 -0.84 8.44
CA ARG A 36 -18.74 -2.06 8.22
C ARG A 36 -19.33 -2.94 7.12
N GLN A 37 -20.66 -3.05 7.06
CA GLN A 37 -21.33 -3.80 5.99
C GLN A 37 -21.07 -3.17 4.62
N ARG A 38 -21.20 -1.84 4.51
CA ARG A 38 -20.89 -1.13 3.26
C ARG A 38 -19.41 -1.24 2.87
N ILE A 39 -18.49 -1.19 3.83
CA ILE A 39 -17.06 -1.41 3.57
C ILE A 39 -16.83 -2.83 3.05
N SER A 40 -17.40 -3.85 3.70
CA SER A 40 -17.26 -5.24 3.23
C SER A 40 -17.90 -5.49 1.87
N GLU A 41 -19.00 -4.79 1.56
CA GLU A 41 -19.66 -4.91 0.26
C GLU A 41 -18.86 -4.18 -0.83
N LEU A 42 -18.27 -3.02 -0.52
CA LEU A 42 -17.34 -2.33 -1.41
C LEU A 42 -16.07 -3.16 -1.65
N GLU A 43 -15.50 -3.79 -0.62
CA GLU A 43 -14.37 -4.72 -0.74
C GLU A 43 -14.72 -5.86 -1.70
N ASN A 44 -15.86 -6.53 -1.47
CA ASN A 44 -16.33 -7.60 -2.35
C ASN A 44 -16.66 -7.12 -3.78
N GLN A 45 -17.09 -5.88 -3.97
CA GLN A 45 -17.37 -5.29 -5.28
C GLN A 45 -16.08 -4.94 -6.01
N ILE A 46 -15.08 -4.40 -5.31
CA ILE A 46 -13.73 -4.16 -5.82
C ILE A 46 -13.10 -5.49 -6.26
N ASP A 47 -13.17 -6.53 -5.43
CA ASP A 47 -12.65 -7.87 -5.77
C ASP A 47 -13.31 -8.49 -7.02
N ARG A 48 -14.61 -8.23 -7.24
CA ARG A 48 -15.33 -8.73 -8.42
C ARG A 48 -15.07 -7.90 -9.68
N LEU A 49 -15.00 -6.58 -9.56
CA LEU A 49 -14.79 -5.68 -10.70
C LEU A 49 -13.35 -5.76 -11.23
N HIS A 50 -12.40 -6.11 -10.38
CA HIS A 50 -11.01 -6.19 -10.78
C HIS A 50 -10.48 -7.63 -11.00
N GLY A 51 -11.28 -8.69 -10.80
CA GLY A 51 -10.73 -10.05 -10.77
C GLY A 51 -9.65 -10.15 -9.68
N PRO A 52 -8.76 -11.17 -9.66
CA PRO A 52 -7.66 -11.23 -8.71
C PRO A 52 -6.58 -10.17 -9.02
N THR A 53 -6.93 -8.88 -9.03
CA THR A 53 -5.97 -7.81 -8.72
C THR A 53 -5.84 -7.74 -7.20
N ALA A 54 -5.43 -8.84 -6.57
CA ALA A 54 -4.49 -8.63 -5.49
C ALA A 54 -3.38 -7.78 -6.11
N LEU A 55 -3.08 -6.61 -5.54
CA LEU A 55 -1.84 -5.89 -5.85
C LEU A 55 -0.78 -6.96 -6.08
N PRO A 56 -0.20 -7.09 -7.30
CA PRO A 56 0.58 -8.26 -7.64
C PRO A 56 1.58 -8.45 -6.51
N SER A 57 1.55 -9.63 -5.89
CA SER A 57 2.35 -9.91 -4.71
C SER A 57 3.78 -9.49 -5.00
N HIS A 58 4.56 -9.10 -3.98
CA HIS A 58 5.96 -8.73 -4.22
C HIS A 58 6.68 -9.79 -5.06
N ALA A 59 6.36 -11.06 -4.80
CA ALA A 59 6.82 -12.21 -5.57
C ALA A 59 6.32 -12.20 -7.03
N SER A 60 5.03 -11.90 -7.29
CA SER A 60 4.51 -11.73 -8.66
C SER A 60 5.25 -10.65 -9.44
N ARG A 61 5.57 -9.53 -8.78
CA ARG A 61 6.34 -8.44 -9.39
C ARG A 61 7.77 -8.90 -9.67
N GLU A 62 8.43 -9.57 -8.73
CA GLU A 62 9.76 -10.17 -8.94
C GLU A 62 9.76 -11.15 -10.14
N LEU A 63 8.74 -12.01 -10.25
CA LEU A 63 8.62 -12.94 -11.37
C LEU A 63 8.42 -12.20 -12.71
N CYS A 64 7.57 -11.18 -12.73
CA CYS A 64 7.39 -10.34 -13.93
C CYS A 64 8.71 -9.63 -14.31
N CYS A 65 9.45 -9.08 -13.34
CA CYS A 65 10.78 -8.50 -13.57
C CYS A 65 11.74 -9.51 -14.21
N ALA A 66 11.73 -10.75 -13.70
CA ALA A 66 12.61 -11.81 -14.18
C ALA A 66 12.28 -12.21 -15.62
N VAL A 67 11.00 -12.36 -15.96
CA VAL A 67 10.57 -12.63 -17.35
C VAL A 67 11.04 -11.52 -18.28
N ARG A 68 10.83 -10.26 -17.94
CA ARG A 68 11.25 -9.12 -18.78
C ARG A 68 12.77 -9.00 -18.88
N ARG A 69 13.52 -9.43 -17.86
CA ARG A 69 14.98 -9.46 -17.94
C ARG A 69 15.47 -10.49 -18.96
N LEU A 70 14.78 -11.63 -19.06
CA LEU A 70 15.08 -12.67 -20.05
C LEU A 70 14.54 -12.32 -21.44
N TYR A 71 13.39 -11.63 -21.50
CA TYR A 71 12.70 -11.21 -22.72
C TYR A 71 12.36 -9.72 -22.64
N PRO A 72 13.31 -8.82 -23.01
CA PRO A 72 13.15 -7.37 -22.85
C PRO A 72 11.92 -6.78 -23.55
N ASP A 73 11.53 -7.36 -24.67
CA ASP A 73 10.41 -6.91 -25.50
C ASP A 73 9.05 -7.49 -25.06
N ALA A 74 9.03 -8.41 -24.09
CA ALA A 74 7.80 -9.03 -23.60
C ALA A 74 7.00 -8.09 -22.70
N MET A 75 5.70 -7.96 -22.98
CA MET A 75 4.76 -7.15 -22.21
C MET A 75 3.84 -8.01 -21.33
N HIS A 76 3.80 -7.70 -20.03
CA HIS A 76 2.86 -8.31 -19.11
C HIS A 76 1.41 -7.91 -19.47
N GLY A 77 0.46 -8.84 -19.38
CA GLY A 77 -0.93 -8.65 -19.77
C GLY A 77 -1.20 -8.86 -21.26
N VAL A 78 -0.19 -8.73 -22.12
CA VAL A 78 -0.31 -8.89 -23.59
C VAL A 78 0.37 -10.18 -24.05
N ASP A 79 1.67 -10.32 -23.78
CA ASP A 79 2.49 -11.43 -24.27
C ASP A 79 2.57 -12.57 -23.24
N PHE A 80 2.46 -12.24 -21.97
CA PHE A 80 2.40 -13.21 -20.87
C PHE A 80 1.61 -12.64 -19.70
N GLN A 81 1.07 -13.52 -18.85
CA GLN A 81 0.35 -13.13 -17.64
C GLN A 81 0.92 -13.87 -16.43
N VAL A 82 1.15 -13.14 -15.35
CA VAL A 82 1.53 -13.70 -14.05
C VAL A 82 0.29 -13.73 -13.15
N ALA A 83 0.06 -14.88 -12.53
CA ALA A 83 -0.97 -15.06 -11.51
C ALA A 83 -0.35 -15.57 -10.22
N ASP A 84 -1.08 -15.43 -9.12
CA ASP A 84 -0.71 -15.95 -7.80
C ASP A 84 -1.97 -16.57 -7.19
N ASP A 85 -1.93 -17.89 -6.98
CA ASP A 85 -3.04 -18.67 -6.42
C ASP A 85 -2.89 -18.91 -4.91
N GLY A 86 -1.87 -18.33 -4.28
CA GLY A 86 -1.55 -18.51 -2.87
C GLY A 86 -0.40 -19.48 -2.60
N ASP A 87 -0.02 -20.33 -3.56
CA ASP A 87 1.17 -21.19 -3.47
C ASP A 87 2.42 -20.53 -4.08
N GLY A 88 2.26 -19.33 -4.63
CA GLY A 88 3.32 -18.49 -5.17
C GLY A 88 3.02 -18.04 -6.60
N PRO A 89 3.77 -17.05 -7.10
CA PRO A 89 3.55 -16.51 -8.43
C PRO A 89 3.97 -17.51 -9.50
N TYR A 90 3.18 -17.61 -10.57
CA TYR A 90 3.50 -18.41 -11.75
C TYR A 90 3.07 -17.69 -13.03
N ILE A 91 3.69 -18.09 -14.15
CA ILE A 91 3.27 -17.63 -15.48
C ILE A 91 2.03 -18.44 -15.87
N ALA A 92 0.86 -17.80 -15.80
CA ALA A 92 -0.44 -18.38 -16.11
C ALA A 92 -0.68 -18.47 -17.63
N THR A 93 -0.21 -17.48 -18.38
CA THR A 93 -0.37 -17.42 -19.83
C THR A 93 0.95 -17.04 -20.49
N TRP A 94 1.26 -17.69 -21.61
CA TRP A 94 2.45 -17.45 -22.42
C TRP A 94 2.06 -17.45 -23.90
N LEU A 95 2.14 -16.30 -24.55
CA LEU A 95 1.69 -16.07 -25.92
C LEU A 95 2.84 -15.77 -26.89
N LEU A 96 4.08 -15.72 -26.39
CA LEU A 96 5.27 -15.53 -27.21
C LEU A 96 5.63 -16.81 -28.00
N GLU A 97 6.20 -16.62 -29.19
CA GLU A 97 6.74 -17.73 -29.99
C GLU A 97 8.01 -18.34 -29.37
N HIS A 98 8.70 -17.58 -28.51
CA HIS A 98 9.85 -18.06 -27.76
C HIS A 98 9.45 -19.13 -26.74
N PRO A 99 10.35 -20.10 -26.46
CA PRO A 99 10.07 -21.09 -25.43
C PRO A 99 9.87 -20.41 -24.07
N ARG A 100 8.92 -20.94 -23.30
CA ARG A 100 8.71 -20.51 -21.92
C ARG A 100 10.03 -20.66 -21.14
N PRO A 101 10.45 -19.66 -20.34
CA PRO A 101 11.71 -19.73 -19.62
C PRO A 101 11.72 -20.88 -18.61
N GLU A 102 12.87 -21.54 -18.51
CA GLU A 102 13.10 -22.60 -17.54
C GLU A 102 13.05 -22.06 -16.09
N PRO A 103 12.56 -22.84 -15.11
CA PRO A 103 12.47 -22.41 -13.71
C PRO A 103 13.82 -21.95 -13.12
N GLU A 104 14.92 -22.59 -13.52
CA GLU A 104 16.27 -22.21 -13.08
C GLU A 104 16.72 -20.85 -13.63
N ALA A 105 16.35 -20.53 -14.87
CA ALA A 105 16.66 -19.24 -15.47
C ALA A 105 15.85 -18.12 -14.79
N LEU A 106 14.57 -18.38 -14.49
CA LEU A 106 13.72 -17.45 -13.75
C LEU A 106 14.27 -17.18 -12.35
N SER A 107 14.58 -18.23 -11.59
CA SER A 107 15.10 -18.08 -10.22
C SER A 107 16.45 -17.35 -10.18
N ARG A 108 17.32 -17.57 -11.16
CA ARG A 108 18.55 -16.77 -11.32
C ARG A 108 18.26 -15.31 -11.60
N ALA A 109 17.37 -15.02 -12.55
CA ALA A 109 17.01 -13.65 -12.91
C ALA A 109 16.33 -12.91 -11.74
N ILE A 110 15.53 -13.59 -10.91
CA ILE A 110 14.97 -13.05 -9.66
C ILE A 110 16.10 -12.70 -8.68
N ALA A 111 17.06 -13.62 -8.46
CA ALA A 111 18.17 -13.40 -7.56
C ALA A 111 19.04 -12.21 -7.98
N GLU A 112 19.38 -12.13 -9.27
CA GLU A 112 20.12 -10.98 -9.83
C GLU A 112 19.36 -9.66 -9.64
N HIS A 113 18.05 -9.66 -9.89
CA HIS A 113 17.23 -8.46 -9.71
C HIS A 113 17.25 -7.99 -8.26
N ARG A 114 17.14 -8.93 -7.31
CA ARG A 114 17.23 -8.63 -5.87
C ARG A 114 18.61 -8.11 -5.50
N GLU A 115 19.68 -8.72 -6.01
CA GLU A 115 21.05 -8.26 -5.77
C GLU A 115 21.25 -6.81 -6.25
N VAL A 116 20.77 -6.45 -7.45
CA VAL A 116 20.84 -5.07 -7.96
C VAL A 116 20.07 -4.10 -7.06
N LEU A 117 18.86 -4.48 -6.62
CA LEU A 117 18.05 -3.66 -5.73
C LEU A 117 18.74 -3.41 -4.38
N GLU A 118 19.30 -4.45 -3.78
CA GLU A 118 20.00 -4.36 -2.49
C GLU A 118 21.34 -3.62 -2.63
N ALA A 119 22.15 -3.96 -3.64
CA ALA A 119 23.47 -3.38 -3.88
C ALA A 119 23.41 -1.88 -4.21
N SER A 120 22.32 -1.42 -4.84
CA SER A 120 22.18 -0.02 -5.22
C SER A 120 22.11 0.94 -4.02
N GLY A 121 21.76 0.46 -2.81
CA GLY A 121 21.69 1.29 -1.59
C GLY A 121 20.74 2.50 -1.68
N TYR A 122 20.01 2.66 -2.79
CA TYR A 122 19.38 3.91 -3.19
C TYR A 122 18.28 4.32 -2.20
N LYS A 123 17.60 3.33 -1.58
CA LYS A 123 16.55 3.57 -0.59
C LYS A 123 17.13 4.28 0.63
N ASP A 124 18.29 3.87 1.11
CA ASP A 124 18.97 4.45 2.27
C ASP A 124 19.53 5.84 1.96
N GLU A 125 20.08 6.02 0.77
CA GLU A 125 20.59 7.31 0.31
C GLU A 125 19.47 8.34 0.15
N ARG A 126 18.36 7.96 -0.49
CA ARG A 126 17.18 8.82 -0.61
C ARG A 126 16.55 9.13 0.74
N ARG A 127 16.42 8.13 1.62
CA ARG A 127 15.89 8.35 2.98
C ARG A 127 16.69 9.40 3.73
N ARG A 128 18.03 9.36 3.62
CA ARG A 128 18.92 10.35 4.26
C ARG A 128 18.87 11.72 3.60
N ALA A 129 18.66 11.78 2.29
CA ALA A 129 18.71 13.02 1.52
C ALA A 129 17.35 13.75 1.40
N TYR A 130 16.23 13.05 1.61
CA TYR A 130 14.91 13.66 1.56
C TYR A 130 14.72 14.72 2.65
N PRO A 131 13.94 15.78 2.36
CA PRO A 131 13.50 16.70 3.40
C PRO A 131 12.67 15.94 4.44
N SER A 132 12.73 16.39 5.70
CA SER A 132 11.99 15.76 6.78
C SER A 132 10.48 15.82 6.54
N VAL A 133 9.74 14.85 7.07
CA VAL A 133 8.26 14.83 6.97
C VAL A 133 7.65 16.11 7.55
N GLY A 134 8.21 16.63 8.65
CA GLY A 134 7.75 17.90 9.25
C GLY A 134 7.88 19.09 8.29
N ALA A 135 9.00 19.21 7.58
CA ALA A 135 9.19 20.28 6.59
C ALA A 135 8.21 20.16 5.42
N GLN A 136 7.94 18.93 4.96
CA GLN A 136 6.97 18.68 3.90
C GLN A 136 5.54 19.05 4.34
N LEU A 137 5.15 18.71 5.57
CA LEU A 137 3.84 19.03 6.12
C LEU A 137 3.67 20.53 6.39
N ASP A 138 4.70 21.23 6.86
CA ASP A 138 4.69 22.69 7.03
C ASP A 138 4.52 23.41 5.69
N ALA A 139 5.30 23.00 4.68
CA ALA A 139 5.18 23.53 3.33
C ALA A 139 3.77 23.33 2.75
N LEU A 140 3.18 22.14 2.95
CA LEU A 140 1.81 21.84 2.55
C LEU A 140 0.77 22.70 3.28
N TYR A 141 0.96 22.95 4.58
CA TYR A 141 0.09 23.84 5.36
C TYR A 141 0.08 25.25 4.78
N HIS A 142 1.26 25.81 4.49
CA HIS A 142 1.38 27.14 3.90
C HIS A 142 0.80 27.22 2.48
N ALA A 143 0.99 26.18 1.67
CA ALA A 143 0.38 26.10 0.34
C ALA A 143 -1.15 26.16 0.42
N ARG A 144 -1.78 25.44 1.37
CA ARG A 144 -3.23 25.49 1.61
C ARG A 144 -3.75 26.86 2.05
N LYS A 145 -2.87 27.75 2.53
CA LYS A 145 -3.19 29.14 2.90
C LYS A 145 -2.94 30.14 1.76
N GLY A 146 -2.61 29.67 0.55
CA GLY A 146 -2.35 30.52 -0.61
C GLY A 146 -0.87 30.91 -0.79
N HIS A 147 0.05 30.25 -0.09
CA HIS A 147 1.49 30.51 -0.19
C HIS A 147 2.25 29.26 -0.66
N PRO A 148 2.23 28.94 -1.97
CA PRO A 148 2.74 27.67 -2.49
C PRO A 148 4.27 27.59 -2.56
N GLY A 149 4.99 28.71 -2.53
CA GLY A 149 6.44 28.73 -2.81
C GLY A 149 7.29 27.80 -1.92
N ARG A 150 6.87 27.53 -0.67
CA ARG A 150 7.57 26.53 0.17
C ARG A 150 7.38 25.10 -0.34
N LEU A 151 6.19 24.77 -0.81
CA LEU A 151 5.88 23.44 -1.34
C LEU A 151 6.66 23.23 -2.65
N GLU A 152 6.67 24.22 -3.53
CA GLU A 152 7.45 24.18 -4.78
C GLU A 152 8.94 23.95 -4.52
N ALA A 153 9.51 24.64 -3.52
CA ALA A 153 10.91 24.45 -3.13
C ALA A 153 11.20 23.03 -2.59
N ILE A 154 10.28 22.48 -1.80
CA ILE A 154 10.38 21.10 -1.29
C ILE A 154 10.27 20.08 -2.43
N ASP A 155 9.33 20.28 -3.36
CA ASP A 155 9.14 19.41 -4.52
C ASP A 155 10.38 19.41 -5.42
N GLU A 156 10.98 20.58 -5.64
CA GLU A 156 12.24 20.73 -6.36
C GLU A 156 13.41 20.03 -5.65
N GLN A 157 13.49 20.13 -4.32
CA GLN A 157 14.48 19.39 -3.55
C GLN A 157 14.27 17.87 -3.69
N ILE A 158 13.04 17.41 -3.58
CA ILE A 158 12.68 16.00 -3.77
C ILE A 158 13.09 15.54 -5.17
N ARG A 159 12.80 16.32 -6.22
CA ARG A 159 13.20 16.04 -7.61
C ARG A 159 14.71 15.85 -7.72
N ARG A 160 15.51 16.77 -7.17
CA ARG A 160 16.98 16.67 -7.15
C ARG A 160 17.48 15.42 -6.42
N VAL A 161 16.84 15.04 -5.32
CA VAL A 161 17.15 13.77 -4.61
C VAL A 161 16.86 12.57 -5.51
N LYS A 162 15.74 12.59 -6.26
CA LYS A 162 15.40 11.50 -7.21
C LYS A 162 16.41 11.40 -8.35
N GLU A 163 16.93 12.52 -8.82
CA GLU A 163 17.92 12.58 -9.90
C GLU A 163 19.31 12.15 -9.43
N ARG A 164 19.71 12.57 -8.22
CA ARG A 164 21.00 12.20 -7.63
C ARG A 164 21.07 10.72 -7.27
N PHE A 165 19.95 10.16 -6.82
CA PHE A 165 19.83 8.77 -6.40
C PHE A 165 18.71 8.10 -7.21
N PRO A 166 18.97 7.82 -8.51
CA PRO A 166 17.96 7.23 -9.38
C PRO A 166 17.54 5.88 -8.84
N LYS A 167 16.26 5.55 -9.02
CA LYS A 167 15.84 4.17 -8.79
C LYS A 167 16.56 3.28 -9.81
N PRO A 168 17.11 2.12 -9.41
CA PRO A 168 17.50 1.11 -10.37
C PRO A 168 16.29 0.77 -11.25
N VAL A 169 16.53 0.41 -12.51
CA VAL A 169 15.48 0.19 -13.52
C VAL A 169 14.43 -0.78 -12.98
N GLU A 170 13.31 -0.23 -12.54
CA GLU A 170 12.16 -0.96 -12.02
C GLU A 170 11.40 -1.51 -13.23
N CYS A 171 11.20 -2.83 -13.32
CA CYS A 171 10.15 -3.39 -14.16
C CYS A 171 8.73 -3.04 -13.62
N GLU A 172 8.65 -2.27 -12.52
CA GLU A 172 7.44 -1.99 -11.75
C GLU A 172 6.32 -1.30 -12.54
N LYS A 173 6.66 -0.45 -13.52
CA LYS A 173 5.66 0.34 -14.26
C LYS A 173 4.80 -0.48 -15.21
N ASP A 174 5.38 -1.52 -15.83
CA ASP A 174 4.68 -2.28 -16.88
C ASP A 174 4.17 -3.64 -16.37
N CYS A 175 4.49 -4.00 -15.12
CA CYS A 175 4.00 -5.20 -14.43
C CYS A 175 2.75 -4.93 -13.56
N SER A 176 2.23 -3.70 -13.60
CA SER A 176 1.02 -3.28 -12.87
C SER A 176 -0.09 -3.07 -13.92
N ALA A 177 -0.62 -4.17 -14.46
CA ALA A 177 -1.76 -4.15 -15.39
C ALA A 177 -3.07 -3.98 -14.61
#